data_AF-A0A930ANG4-F1
#
_entry.id   AF-A0A930ANG4-F1
#
_cell.length_a   1.000
_cell.length_b   1.000
_cell.length_c   1.000
_cell.angle_alpha   90.00
_cell.angle_beta   90.00
_cell.angle_gamma   90.00
#
_symmetry.space_group_name_H-M   'P 1'
#
loop_
_entity.id
_entity.type
_entity.pdbx_description
1 polymer ?
#
loop_
_entity_poly.entity_id
_entity_poly.type
_entity_poly.pdbx_seq_one_letter_code
_entity_poly.pdbx_strand_id
1 'polypeptide(L)'
;VGMPATLHGYNEGGSVALKKLVQEFENAGGEVRWLTPAYEIQKDDNGVKAVLAKKEDGSTLKINTKAAIIATGGYGGNKEMLEKYIGDQYTMGEVLQNTGDGINMAYSLGAGRSGLGVTQYFWEIFKPEEIGQMAQILGNDWFSMTTFTMFPFLRVNALGQRYSDETKVTSFSEHGGEIAQQPGQYEYAIIDSSILKKIAQSGVAVIEDQYASWVGNEQFYMEFNEPNSTDAMYAQQHTPVDFTTTLDKLLDTKVVYKGNTIEELAKAMDVDVNTLQASVNQYNQAIATGHDDAYAANTSRLVEVKEGPYYAVKYVARNLGTLGGIRINENMQVLDKDFNVIKGLYAAGADAGGMYGKAYVDFEGGTLGFAYTSGRLAGEQAAKDIK
;
A
#
# COMPACT_ATOMS: atom_id res chain seq x y z
N VAL A 1 -16.67 -10.43 -7.17
CA VAL A 1 -17.18 -9.19 -7.80
C VAL A 1 -16.04 -8.70 -8.66
N GLY A 2 -16.24 -8.56 -9.98
CA GLY A 2 -15.16 -8.19 -10.90
C GLY A 2 -14.58 -6.82 -10.58
N MET A 3 -13.32 -6.60 -10.96
CA MET A 3 -12.71 -5.27 -10.92
C MET A 3 -13.44 -4.31 -11.89
N PRO A 4 -13.51 -3.00 -11.57
CA PRO A 4 -12.87 -2.36 -10.42
C PRO A 4 -13.68 -2.47 -9.12
N ALA A 5 -12.97 -2.70 -8.01
CA ALA A 5 -13.45 -2.39 -6.66
C ALA A 5 -13.17 -0.93 -6.26
N THR A 6 -12.53 -0.16 -7.16
CA THR A 6 -11.94 1.16 -6.91
C THR A 6 -12.57 2.25 -7.76
N LEU A 7 -12.87 3.38 -7.13
CA LEU A 7 -13.20 4.64 -7.80
C LEU A 7 -12.25 5.71 -7.25
N HIS A 8 -11.13 5.98 -7.93
CA HIS A 8 -10.44 7.25 -7.70
C HIS A 8 -11.27 8.36 -8.37
N GLY A 9 -11.97 9.16 -7.56
CA GLY A 9 -12.98 10.13 -7.99
C GLY A 9 -12.47 11.34 -8.80
N TYR A 10 -11.25 11.30 -9.36
CA TYR A 10 -10.67 12.39 -10.15
C TYR A 10 -10.38 11.94 -11.58
N ASN A 11 -11.28 12.27 -12.50
CA ASN A 11 -11.14 11.96 -13.93
C ASN A 11 -9.84 12.51 -14.54
N GLU A 12 -9.28 13.58 -14.00
CA GLU A 12 -8.03 14.20 -14.45
C GLU A 12 -6.80 13.76 -13.60
N GLY A 13 -6.99 12.79 -12.70
CA GLY A 13 -5.97 12.31 -11.77
C GLY A 13 -5.83 13.16 -10.49
N GLY A 14 -5.28 12.54 -9.43
CA GLY A 14 -5.16 13.17 -8.11
C GLY A 14 -4.26 14.41 -8.10
N SER A 15 -3.19 14.41 -8.91
CA SER A 15 -2.28 15.55 -9.04
C SER A 15 -2.98 16.82 -9.54
N VAL A 16 -3.93 16.69 -10.48
CA VAL A 16 -4.70 17.83 -10.99
C VAL A 16 -5.66 18.33 -9.91
N ALA A 17 -6.32 17.43 -9.19
CA ALA A 17 -7.22 17.78 -8.10
C ALA A 17 -6.51 18.55 -6.97
N LEU A 18 -5.31 18.11 -6.55
CA LEU A 18 -4.52 18.80 -5.52
C LEU A 18 -4.03 20.18 -5.98
N LYS A 19 -3.59 20.32 -7.24
CA LYS A 19 -3.21 21.63 -7.79
C LYS A 19 -4.39 22.60 -7.81
N LYS A 20 -5.58 22.13 -8.19
CA LYS A 20 -6.82 22.95 -8.14
C LYS A 20 -7.14 23.36 -6.70
N LEU A 21 -7.02 22.45 -5.72
CA LEU A 21 -7.26 22.78 -4.31
C LEU A 21 -6.31 23.88 -3.80
N VAL A 22 -5.02 23.81 -4.14
CA VAL A 22 -4.03 24.86 -3.80
C VAL A 22 -4.42 26.20 -4.44
N GLN A 23 -4.77 26.19 -5.72
CA GLN A 23 -5.18 27.42 -6.42
C GLN A 23 -6.43 28.05 -5.80
N GLU A 24 -7.43 27.26 -5.43
CA GLU A 24 -8.64 27.75 -4.76
C GLU A 24 -8.34 28.34 -3.37
N PHE A 25 -7.41 27.72 -2.62
CA PHE A 25 -6.95 28.27 -1.34
C PHE A 25 -6.27 29.63 -1.50
N GLU A 26 -5.40 29.78 -2.51
CA GLU A 26 -4.75 31.07 -2.82
C GLU A 26 -5.74 32.13 -3.31
N ASN A 27 -6.71 31.75 -4.17
CA ASN A 27 -7.77 32.64 -4.65
C ASN A 27 -8.65 33.16 -3.50
N ALA A 28 -8.83 32.37 -2.44
CA ALA A 28 -9.53 32.77 -1.23
C ALA A 28 -8.69 33.66 -0.29
N GLY A 29 -7.45 34.01 -0.68
CA GLY A 29 -6.52 34.83 0.10
C GLY A 29 -5.61 34.03 1.04
N GLY A 30 -5.60 32.69 0.92
CA GLY A 30 -4.63 31.83 1.58
C GLY A 30 -3.21 32.05 1.04
N GLU A 31 -2.20 31.79 1.88
CA GLU A 31 -0.79 31.91 1.50
C GLU A 31 -0.12 30.55 1.61
N VAL A 32 0.43 30.05 0.49
CA VAL A 32 1.24 28.82 0.47
C VAL A 32 2.72 29.20 0.45
N ARG A 33 3.48 28.66 1.42
CA ARG A 33 4.93 28.86 1.52
C ARG A 33 5.67 27.55 1.28
N TRP A 34 6.19 27.38 0.07
CA TRP A 34 7.05 26.25 -0.29
C TRP A 34 8.42 26.36 0.36
N LEU A 35 9.15 25.24 0.46
CA LEU A 35 10.49 25.17 1.06
C LEU A 35 10.57 25.80 2.48
N THR A 36 9.47 25.75 3.23
CA THR A 36 9.32 26.42 4.53
C THR A 36 8.92 25.40 5.60
N PRO A 37 9.78 24.42 5.94
CA PRO A 37 9.43 23.38 6.91
C PRO A 37 9.24 23.97 8.31
N ALA A 38 8.07 23.71 8.91
CA ALA A 38 7.79 24.01 10.31
C ALA A 38 8.54 23.01 11.21
N TYR A 39 9.13 23.50 12.31
CA TYR A 39 9.90 22.66 13.23
C TYR A 39 9.51 22.82 14.71
N GLU A 40 8.70 23.83 15.05
CA GLU A 40 8.21 24.03 16.41
C GLU A 40 6.84 24.71 16.41
N ILE A 41 5.95 24.26 17.29
CA ILE A 41 4.70 24.95 17.63
C ILE A 41 4.86 25.46 19.07
N GLN A 42 4.54 26.73 19.31
CA GLN A 42 4.63 27.36 20.63
C GLN A 42 3.23 27.53 21.22
N LYS A 43 3.07 27.22 22.52
CA LYS A 43 1.82 27.39 23.27
C LYS A 43 2.05 28.02 24.64
N ASP A 44 1.00 28.60 25.21
CA ASP A 44 0.89 28.94 26.64
C ASP A 44 -0.39 28.34 27.24
N ASP A 45 -0.78 28.77 28.45
CA ASP A 45 -2.00 28.30 29.15
C ASP A 45 -3.31 28.62 28.39
N ASN A 46 -3.26 29.59 27.47
CA ASN A 46 -4.36 30.01 26.61
C ASN A 46 -4.31 29.33 25.23
N GLY A 47 -3.38 28.39 25.00
CA GLY A 47 -3.29 27.61 23.77
C GLY A 47 -2.15 28.03 22.84
N VAL A 48 -2.23 27.63 21.57
CA VAL A 48 -1.24 27.94 20.53
C VAL A 48 -1.01 29.45 20.39
N LYS A 49 0.26 29.84 20.20
CA LYS A 49 0.70 31.24 20.02
C LYS A 49 1.54 31.48 18.78
N ALA A 50 2.32 30.50 18.35
CA ALA A 50 3.13 30.64 17.15
C ALA A 50 3.51 29.29 16.54
N VAL A 51 3.89 29.34 15.26
CA VAL A 51 4.60 28.27 14.57
C VAL A 51 5.95 28.83 14.10
N LEU A 52 7.03 28.11 14.36
CA LEU A 52 8.36 28.41 13.85
C LEU A 52 8.65 27.52 12.65
N ALA A 53 9.16 28.14 11.60
CA ALA A 53 9.57 27.46 10.38
C ALA A 53 10.96 27.94 9.94
N LYS A 54 11.63 27.12 9.14
CA LYS A 54 12.91 27.47 8.51
C LYS A 54 12.63 28.10 7.14
N LYS A 55 13.25 29.24 6.85
CA LYS A 55 13.26 29.79 5.49
C LYS A 55 14.37 29.15 4.66
N GLU A 56 14.31 29.35 3.34
CA GLU A 56 15.33 28.87 2.41
C GLU A 56 16.73 29.41 2.72
N ASP A 57 16.84 30.66 3.19
CA ASP A 57 18.11 31.28 3.63
C ASP A 57 18.63 30.74 4.98
N GLY A 58 17.92 29.79 5.59
CA GLY A 58 18.24 29.22 6.88
C GLY A 58 17.86 30.10 8.08
N SER A 59 17.24 31.25 7.90
CA SER A 59 16.72 32.06 9.01
C SER A 59 15.40 31.48 9.55
N THR A 60 15.04 31.86 10.78
CA THR A 60 13.76 31.48 11.39
C THR A 60 12.66 32.42 10.93
N LEU A 61 11.55 31.83 10.48
CA LEU A 61 10.27 32.49 10.30
C LEU A 61 9.38 32.18 11.50
N LYS A 62 8.93 33.22 12.21
CA LYS A 62 7.92 33.08 13.28
C LYS A 62 6.57 33.57 12.78
N ILE A 63 5.57 32.70 12.81
CA ILE A 63 4.19 33.01 12.47
C ILE A 63 3.39 33.04 13.77
N ASN A 64 2.98 34.22 14.23
CA ASN A 64 2.09 34.33 15.39
C ASN A 64 0.67 33.92 14.97
N THR A 65 0.07 32.99 15.70
CA THR A 65 -1.27 32.45 15.38
C THR A 65 -1.96 31.96 16.66
N LYS A 66 -3.29 31.94 16.66
CA LYS A 66 -4.11 31.36 17.73
C LYS A 66 -4.39 29.87 17.53
N ALA A 67 -4.20 29.37 16.31
CA ALA A 67 -4.47 27.98 15.95
C ALA A 67 -3.43 27.43 14.96
N ALA A 68 -3.14 26.13 15.08
CA ALA A 68 -2.29 25.38 14.16
C ALA A 68 -2.96 24.03 13.83
N ILE A 69 -2.96 23.66 12.55
CA ILE A 69 -3.47 22.39 12.05
C ILE A 69 -2.28 21.59 11.53
N ILE A 70 -2.08 20.39 12.08
CA ILE A 70 -1.05 19.44 11.63
C ILE A 70 -1.68 18.55 10.55
N ALA A 71 -1.15 18.66 9.34
CA ALA A 71 -1.56 17.87 8.16
C ALA A 71 -0.31 17.52 7.34
N THR A 72 0.70 16.97 8.01
CA THR A 72 2.04 16.68 7.47
C THR A 72 2.21 15.26 6.95
N GLY A 73 1.19 14.41 7.08
CA GLY A 73 1.22 13.03 6.65
C GLY A 73 1.54 12.06 7.78
N GLY A 74 2.20 10.95 7.45
CA GLY A 74 2.58 9.94 8.43
C GLY A 74 4.05 10.00 8.85
N TYR A 75 4.56 8.88 9.32
CA TYR A 75 5.97 8.62 9.60
C TYR A 75 6.53 7.44 8.79
N GLY A 76 5.87 7.06 7.68
CA GLY A 76 6.28 5.96 6.81
C GLY A 76 7.66 6.14 6.15
N GLY A 77 8.17 7.36 6.08
CA GLY A 77 9.52 7.70 5.65
C GLY A 77 10.57 7.67 6.77
N ASN A 78 10.17 7.45 8.03
CA ASN A 78 11.07 7.48 9.19
C ASN A 78 11.37 6.06 9.70
N LYS A 79 12.54 5.55 9.31
CA LYS A 79 12.99 4.20 9.69
C LYS A 79 13.01 3.98 11.21
N GLU A 80 13.48 4.95 11.99
CA GLU A 80 13.56 4.83 13.45
C GLU A 80 12.16 4.76 14.09
N MET A 81 11.21 5.56 13.60
CA MET A 81 9.82 5.49 14.09
C MET A 81 9.12 4.21 13.65
N LEU A 82 9.36 3.73 12.43
CA LEU A 82 8.85 2.45 11.95
C LEU A 82 9.36 1.28 12.81
N GLU A 83 10.67 1.20 13.02
CA GLU A 83 11.30 0.20 13.91
C GLU A 83 10.72 0.26 15.32
N LYS A 84 10.54 1.46 15.86
CA LYS A 84 10.04 1.66 17.22
C LYS A 84 8.58 1.26 17.41
N TYR A 85 7.71 1.55 16.44
CA TYR A 85 6.26 1.45 16.65
C TYR A 85 5.59 0.31 15.87
N ILE A 86 6.17 -0.12 14.76
CA ILE A 86 5.65 -1.23 13.96
C ILE A 86 6.52 -2.49 14.13
N GLY A 87 7.84 -2.33 14.22
CA GLY A 87 8.80 -3.43 14.39
C GLY A 87 9.82 -3.50 13.27
N ASP A 88 10.55 -4.61 13.17
CA ASP A 88 11.59 -4.84 12.17
C ASP A 88 10.96 -4.86 10.76
N GLN A 89 10.92 -3.70 10.10
CA GLN A 89 10.34 -3.54 8.77
C GLN A 89 11.38 -3.64 7.66
N TYR A 90 11.00 -4.33 6.58
CA TYR A 90 11.76 -4.34 5.33
C TYR A 90 11.25 -3.30 4.32
N THR A 91 10.04 -2.75 4.50
CA THR A 91 9.39 -1.87 3.52
C THR A 91 9.00 -0.53 4.12
N MET A 92 9.65 0.53 3.64
CA MET A 92 9.30 1.93 3.93
C MET A 92 7.96 2.30 3.29
N GLY A 93 7.33 3.37 3.78
CA GLY A 93 6.19 3.99 3.11
C GLY A 93 6.58 4.59 1.75
N GLU A 94 5.66 4.64 0.80
CA GLU A 94 5.92 5.18 -0.54
C GLU A 94 6.34 6.66 -0.53
N VAL A 95 5.73 7.46 0.36
CA VAL A 95 6.07 8.88 0.51
C VAL A 95 7.16 9.02 1.57
N LEU A 96 8.42 8.88 1.14
CA LEU A 96 9.59 8.92 2.03
C LEU A 96 9.78 10.26 2.76
N GLN A 97 9.15 11.33 2.31
CA GLN A 97 9.15 12.64 2.98
C GLN A 97 8.27 12.66 4.24
N ASN A 98 7.41 11.66 4.43
CA ASN A 98 6.56 11.54 5.62
C ASN A 98 7.39 11.04 6.81
N THR A 99 8.10 11.94 7.48
CA THR A 99 9.08 11.59 8.53
C THR A 99 8.54 11.73 9.97
N GLY A 100 7.25 12.04 10.12
CA GLY A 100 6.61 12.21 11.43
C GLY A 100 6.86 13.56 12.11
N ASP A 101 7.28 14.58 11.35
CA ASP A 101 7.64 15.90 11.90
C ASP A 101 6.48 16.54 12.67
N GLY A 102 5.27 16.56 12.09
CA GLY A 102 4.07 17.07 12.75
C GLY A 102 3.68 16.27 14.00
N ILE A 103 3.79 14.94 13.93
CA ILE A 103 3.53 14.04 15.07
C ILE A 103 4.48 14.38 16.24
N ASN A 104 5.77 14.56 15.94
CA ASN A 104 6.76 14.92 16.96
C ASN A 104 6.54 16.33 17.52
N MET A 105 6.14 17.30 16.70
CA MET A 105 5.73 18.63 17.17
C MET A 105 4.49 18.57 18.08
N ALA A 106 3.52 17.70 17.80
CA ALA A 106 2.38 17.52 18.70
C ALA A 106 2.80 16.89 20.03
N TYR A 107 3.68 15.89 19.99
CA TYR A 107 4.16 15.21 21.19
C TYR A 107 4.98 16.11 22.12
N SER A 108 5.77 17.04 21.57
CA SER A 108 6.51 18.01 22.38
C SER A 108 5.57 18.95 23.16
N LEU A 109 4.32 19.08 22.73
CA LEU A 109 3.26 19.84 23.40
C LEU A 109 2.40 19.00 24.36
N GLY A 110 2.71 17.72 24.53
CA GLY A 110 2.00 16.80 25.41
C GLY A 110 0.82 16.06 24.75
N ALA A 111 0.74 16.07 23.40
CA ALA A 111 -0.31 15.34 22.70
C ALA A 111 -0.31 13.84 23.05
N GLY A 112 -1.51 13.31 23.26
CA GLY A 112 -1.77 11.90 23.42
C GLY A 112 -1.52 11.15 22.11
N ARG A 113 -1.24 9.85 22.24
CA ARG A 113 -0.90 8.97 21.11
C ARG A 113 -2.10 8.11 20.71
N SER A 114 -2.27 7.90 19.42
CA SER A 114 -3.28 6.99 18.85
C SER A 114 -2.83 6.54 17.45
N GLY A 115 -2.99 5.26 17.09
CA GLY A 115 -2.70 4.77 15.73
C GLY A 115 -1.22 4.50 15.38
N LEU A 116 -0.28 4.58 16.33
CA LEU A 116 1.16 4.36 16.06
C LEU A 116 1.53 2.94 15.60
N GLY A 117 0.64 1.96 15.75
CA GLY A 117 0.89 0.57 15.33
C GLY A 117 0.31 0.23 13.96
N VAL A 118 -0.19 1.21 13.22
CA VAL A 118 -1.04 0.96 12.04
C VAL A 118 -0.34 1.42 10.77
N THR A 119 -0.08 0.47 9.89
CA THR A 119 0.49 0.68 8.57
C THR A 119 -0.55 0.40 7.49
N GLN A 120 -0.52 1.20 6.43
CA GLN A 120 -1.33 1.01 5.24
C GLN A 120 -0.59 0.05 4.28
N TYR A 121 -0.63 -1.24 4.61
CA TYR A 121 -0.23 -2.27 3.65
C TYR A 121 -1.33 -2.42 2.60
N PHE A 122 -0.92 -2.50 1.34
CA PHE A 122 -1.83 -2.58 0.21
C PHE A 122 -1.10 -3.18 -0.97
N TRP A 123 -1.51 -4.39 -1.38
CA TRP A 123 -0.96 -5.11 -2.53
C TRP A 123 0.48 -5.59 -2.29
N GLU A 124 0.99 -6.44 -3.17
CA GLU A 124 2.38 -6.84 -3.20
C GLU A 124 3.15 -6.15 -4.34
N ILE A 125 4.43 -5.92 -4.13
CA ILE A 125 5.32 -5.24 -5.07
C ILE A 125 6.75 -5.78 -4.94
N PHE A 126 7.72 -5.10 -5.52
CA PHE A 126 9.14 -5.39 -5.40
C PHE A 126 9.84 -4.27 -4.64
N LYS A 127 11.02 -4.55 -4.07
CA LYS A 127 11.82 -3.51 -3.42
C LYS A 127 12.30 -2.46 -4.44
N PRO A 128 12.53 -1.20 -4.05
CA PRO A 128 13.05 -0.18 -4.96
C PRO A 128 14.31 -0.60 -5.73
N GLU A 129 15.24 -1.31 -5.08
CA GLU A 129 16.46 -1.82 -5.72
C GLU A 129 16.15 -2.91 -6.76
N GLU A 130 15.20 -3.79 -6.46
CA GLU A 130 14.74 -4.87 -7.33
C GLU A 130 14.00 -4.30 -8.55
N ILE A 131 13.14 -3.28 -8.37
CA ILE A 131 12.51 -2.52 -9.46
C ILE A 131 13.59 -1.90 -10.35
N GLY A 132 14.60 -1.26 -9.77
CA GLY A 132 15.70 -0.65 -10.53
C GLY A 132 16.47 -1.67 -11.37
N GLN A 133 16.73 -2.87 -10.83
CA GLN A 133 17.39 -3.96 -11.57
C GLN A 133 16.51 -4.49 -12.70
N MET A 134 15.23 -4.77 -12.44
CA MET A 134 14.31 -5.26 -13.46
C MET A 134 14.08 -4.21 -14.57
N ALA A 135 13.98 -2.93 -14.23
CA ALA A 135 13.81 -1.86 -15.20
C ALA A 135 15.04 -1.71 -16.12
N GLN A 136 16.24 -2.03 -15.65
CA GLN A 136 17.43 -2.08 -16.52
C GLN A 136 17.38 -3.23 -17.54
N ILE A 137 16.72 -4.34 -17.19
CA ILE A 137 16.63 -5.55 -18.04
C ILE A 137 15.42 -5.48 -18.98
N LEU A 138 14.28 -5.01 -18.48
CA LEU A 138 12.97 -5.06 -19.14
C LEU A 138 12.44 -3.68 -19.57
N GLY A 139 13.12 -2.58 -19.20
CA GLY A 139 12.55 -1.25 -19.37
C GLY A 139 11.27 -1.09 -18.55
N ASN A 140 10.27 -0.40 -19.08
CA ASN A 140 8.98 -0.19 -18.42
C ASN A 140 8.16 -1.48 -18.28
N ASP A 141 8.50 -2.54 -19.02
CA ASP A 141 7.77 -3.82 -18.97
C ASP A 141 8.00 -4.58 -17.66
N TRP A 142 8.90 -4.13 -16.77
CA TRP A 142 9.03 -4.71 -15.43
C TRP A 142 7.70 -4.79 -14.69
N PHE A 143 6.80 -3.81 -14.92
CA PHE A 143 5.50 -3.75 -14.26
C PHE A 143 4.62 -4.96 -14.64
N SER A 144 4.84 -5.59 -15.79
CA SER A 144 4.14 -6.83 -16.16
C SER A 144 4.41 -7.99 -15.18
N MET A 145 5.47 -7.93 -14.37
CA MET A 145 5.72 -8.91 -13.31
C MET A 145 4.73 -8.80 -12.15
N THR A 146 3.97 -7.71 -12.04
CA THR A 146 2.83 -7.64 -11.11
C THR A 146 1.60 -8.37 -11.66
N THR A 147 1.58 -8.87 -12.91
CA THR A 147 0.41 -9.59 -13.43
C THR A 147 0.08 -10.85 -12.61
N PHE A 148 1.09 -11.57 -12.10
CA PHE A 148 0.85 -12.77 -11.28
C PHE A 148 0.23 -12.45 -9.92
N THR A 149 0.33 -11.19 -9.45
CA THR A 149 -0.26 -10.73 -8.19
C THR A 149 -1.79 -10.64 -8.26
N MET A 150 -2.36 -10.69 -9.46
CA MET A 150 -3.81 -10.65 -9.68
C MET A 150 -4.48 -12.02 -9.63
N PHE A 151 -3.72 -13.11 -9.48
CA PHE A 151 -4.23 -14.46 -9.64
C PHE A 151 -3.87 -15.39 -8.48
N PRO A 152 -4.73 -16.38 -8.19
CA PRO A 152 -4.58 -17.27 -7.04
C PRO A 152 -3.60 -18.42 -7.33
N PHE A 153 -2.35 -18.07 -7.66
CA PHE A 153 -1.25 -19.04 -7.69
C PHE A 153 -0.91 -19.51 -6.28
N LEU A 154 -0.32 -20.70 -6.14
CA LEU A 154 0.26 -21.14 -4.87
C LEU A 154 1.23 -20.09 -4.35
N ARG A 155 1.05 -19.66 -3.10
CA ARG A 155 1.91 -18.70 -2.42
C ARG A 155 2.58 -19.31 -1.21
N VAL A 156 3.87 -19.05 -1.07
CA VAL A 156 4.66 -19.53 0.07
C VAL A 156 5.53 -18.41 0.63
N ASN A 157 5.69 -18.40 1.96
CA ASN A 157 6.57 -17.46 2.64
C ASN A 157 8.06 -17.83 2.47
N ALA A 158 8.95 -17.07 3.12
CA ALA A 158 10.39 -17.33 3.14
C ALA A 158 10.82 -18.72 3.65
N LEU A 159 9.92 -19.49 4.27
CA LEU A 159 10.17 -20.85 4.75
C LEU A 159 9.63 -21.92 3.79
N GLY A 160 9.04 -21.54 2.65
CA GLY A 160 8.38 -22.46 1.72
C GLY A 160 7.00 -22.94 2.20
N GLN A 161 6.40 -22.27 3.18
CA GLN A 161 5.09 -22.62 3.76
C GLN A 161 3.98 -21.77 3.16
N ARG A 162 2.84 -22.41 2.83
CA ARG A 162 1.58 -21.69 2.67
C ARG A 162 1.21 -20.98 3.97
N TYR A 163 0.46 -19.89 3.87
CA TYR A 163 0.13 -19.07 5.03
C TYR A 163 -1.24 -18.38 4.97
N SER A 164 -1.91 -18.33 3.81
CA SER A 164 -3.24 -17.74 3.67
C SER A 164 -4.03 -18.35 2.49
N ASP A 165 -5.26 -17.88 2.32
CA ASP A 165 -6.15 -18.23 1.19
C ASP A 165 -5.73 -17.46 -0.07
N GLU A 166 -5.14 -18.16 -1.05
CA GLU A 166 -4.64 -17.54 -2.28
C GLU A 166 -5.76 -16.92 -3.14
N THR A 167 -7.03 -17.26 -2.89
CA THR A 167 -8.17 -16.66 -3.59
C THR A 167 -8.51 -15.25 -3.10
N LYS A 168 -7.85 -14.80 -2.03
CA LYS A 168 -7.92 -13.45 -1.46
C LYS A 168 -6.82 -12.51 -1.91
N VAL A 169 -5.95 -12.93 -2.83
CA VAL A 169 -4.82 -12.12 -3.33
C VAL A 169 -5.21 -10.71 -3.83
N THR A 170 -6.42 -10.55 -4.37
CA THR A 170 -6.93 -9.25 -4.83
C THR A 170 -7.65 -8.42 -3.75
N SER A 171 -7.78 -8.93 -2.52
CA SER A 171 -8.03 -8.11 -1.34
C SER A 171 -6.71 -7.51 -0.89
N PHE A 172 -6.32 -6.42 -1.54
CA PHE A 172 -4.98 -5.86 -1.45
C PHE A 172 -4.59 -5.44 -0.04
N SER A 173 -5.52 -4.89 0.72
CA SER A 173 -5.28 -4.49 2.11
C SER A 173 -5.07 -5.70 3.02
N GLU A 174 -5.84 -6.77 2.83
CA GLU A 174 -5.68 -8.01 3.60
C GLU A 174 -4.35 -8.68 3.23
N HIS A 175 -4.15 -8.98 1.95
CA HIS A 175 -3.00 -9.76 1.49
C HIS A 175 -1.66 -9.04 1.72
N GLY A 176 -1.59 -7.73 1.47
CA GLY A 176 -0.42 -6.92 1.81
C GLY A 176 -0.09 -6.98 3.31
N GLY A 177 -1.12 -7.00 4.16
CA GLY A 177 -0.98 -7.19 5.60
C GLY A 177 -0.47 -8.60 5.97
N GLU A 178 -0.96 -9.64 5.30
CA GLU A 178 -0.52 -11.03 5.53
C GLU A 178 0.97 -11.22 5.22
N ILE A 179 1.43 -10.68 4.07
CA ILE A 179 2.85 -10.71 3.66
C ILE A 179 3.72 -10.00 4.70
N ALA A 180 3.26 -8.86 5.21
CA ALA A 180 3.98 -8.11 6.23
C ALA A 180 4.12 -8.86 7.58
N GLN A 181 3.31 -9.89 7.81
CA GLN A 181 3.44 -10.78 8.98
C GLN A 181 4.30 -12.03 8.71
N GLN A 182 4.73 -12.26 7.47
CA GLN A 182 5.54 -13.43 7.13
C GLN A 182 7.03 -13.22 7.46
N PRO A 183 7.78 -14.30 7.73
CA PRO A 183 9.23 -14.23 7.89
C PRO A 183 9.89 -13.53 6.70
N GLY A 184 10.69 -12.49 6.97
CA GLY A 184 11.33 -11.69 5.93
C GLY A 184 10.41 -10.66 5.23
N GLN A 185 9.11 -10.63 5.54
CA GLN A 185 8.10 -9.76 4.91
C GLN A 185 8.04 -9.88 3.38
N TYR A 186 8.23 -11.10 2.90
CA TYR A 186 8.11 -11.43 1.49
C TYR A 186 7.50 -12.81 1.31
N GLU A 187 7.05 -13.06 0.10
CA GLU A 187 6.50 -14.32 -0.34
C GLU A 187 7.00 -14.66 -1.74
N TYR A 188 6.62 -15.85 -2.20
CA TYR A 188 6.83 -16.32 -3.56
C TYR A 188 5.51 -16.80 -4.15
N ALA A 189 5.16 -16.31 -5.34
CA ALA A 189 4.16 -16.93 -6.19
C ALA A 189 4.81 -18.04 -7.02
N ILE A 190 4.32 -19.27 -6.87
CA ILE A 190 4.82 -20.45 -7.58
C ILE A 190 4.03 -20.64 -8.87
N ILE A 191 4.72 -20.63 -10.01
CA ILE A 191 4.13 -20.65 -11.33
C ILE A 191 4.61 -21.88 -12.09
N ASP A 192 3.66 -22.56 -12.70
CA ASP A 192 3.84 -23.78 -13.48
C ASP A 192 4.04 -23.49 -14.99
N SER A 193 4.79 -24.32 -15.71
CA SER A 193 5.01 -24.10 -17.14
C SER A 193 3.74 -24.29 -17.99
N SER A 194 2.81 -25.15 -17.55
CA SER A 194 1.57 -25.45 -18.27
C SER A 194 0.64 -24.24 -18.32
N ILE A 195 0.56 -23.46 -17.23
CA ILE A 195 -0.25 -22.25 -17.21
C ILE A 195 0.41 -21.13 -18.03
N LEU A 196 1.74 -20.97 -17.98
CA LEU A 196 2.47 -20.04 -18.85
C LEU A 196 2.21 -20.32 -20.34
N LYS A 197 2.20 -21.60 -20.76
CA LYS A 197 1.87 -21.99 -22.14
C LYS A 197 0.44 -21.61 -22.53
N LYS A 198 -0.53 -21.75 -21.62
CA LYS A 198 -1.92 -21.35 -21.87
C LYS A 198 -2.05 -19.82 -22.00
N ILE A 199 -1.37 -19.07 -21.14
CA ILE A 199 -1.32 -17.59 -21.21
C ILE A 199 -0.70 -17.13 -22.53
N ALA A 200 0.38 -17.77 -22.98
CA ALA A 200 1.03 -17.46 -24.25
C ALA A 200 0.14 -17.74 -25.48
N GLN A 201 -0.94 -18.51 -25.34
CA GLN A 201 -1.90 -18.81 -26.42
C GLN A 201 -3.15 -17.94 -26.38
N SER A 202 -3.61 -17.53 -25.20
CA SER A 202 -4.94 -16.94 -25.04
C SER A 202 -5.03 -15.80 -24.03
N GLY A 203 -3.91 -15.37 -23.47
CA GLY A 203 -3.85 -14.33 -22.43
C GLY A 203 -4.18 -14.87 -21.04
N VAL A 204 -4.13 -13.99 -20.04
CA VAL A 204 -4.31 -14.34 -18.63
C VAL A 204 -5.75 -14.70 -18.24
N ALA A 205 -6.73 -14.41 -19.10
CA ALA A 205 -8.13 -14.81 -18.91
C ALA A 205 -8.32 -16.34 -18.78
N VAL A 206 -7.35 -17.15 -19.22
CA VAL A 206 -7.34 -18.61 -19.01
C VAL A 206 -7.22 -19.04 -17.55
N ILE A 207 -6.75 -18.13 -16.67
CA ILE A 207 -6.72 -18.35 -15.22
C ILE A 207 -8.05 -17.92 -14.62
N GLU A 208 -8.36 -16.64 -14.77
CA GLU A 208 -9.60 -16.03 -14.29
C GLU A 208 -9.92 -14.83 -15.19
N ASP A 209 -11.09 -14.83 -15.81
CA ASP A 209 -11.57 -13.70 -16.60
C ASP A 209 -12.30 -12.71 -15.68
N GLN A 210 -11.53 -11.76 -15.15
CA GLN A 210 -11.99 -10.84 -14.10
C GLN A 210 -12.95 -9.77 -14.64
N TYR A 211 -12.96 -9.55 -15.96
CA TYR A 211 -13.76 -8.52 -16.60
C TYR A 211 -14.89 -9.06 -17.50
N ALA A 212 -15.03 -10.38 -17.66
CA ALA A 212 -16.12 -11.03 -18.40
C ALA A 212 -17.52 -10.47 -18.08
N SER A 213 -17.81 -10.21 -16.80
CA SER A 213 -19.12 -9.73 -16.38
C SER A 213 -19.46 -8.31 -16.85
N TRP A 214 -18.47 -7.56 -17.33
CA TRP A 214 -18.62 -6.18 -17.82
C TRP A 214 -18.75 -6.09 -19.33
N VAL A 215 -18.58 -7.20 -20.07
CA VAL A 215 -18.69 -7.21 -21.54
C VAL A 215 -20.06 -6.67 -21.95
N GLY A 216 -20.06 -5.59 -22.74
CA GLY A 216 -21.27 -4.89 -23.18
C GLY A 216 -21.82 -3.85 -22.19
N ASN A 217 -21.13 -3.61 -21.08
CA ASN A 217 -21.43 -2.57 -20.08
C ASN A 217 -20.13 -1.93 -19.56
N GLU A 218 -19.39 -1.27 -20.45
CA GLU A 218 -18.12 -0.62 -20.16
C GLU A 218 -18.20 0.31 -18.94
N GLN A 219 -17.29 0.11 -17.99
CA GLN A 219 -17.08 1.03 -16.87
C GLN A 219 -15.73 1.72 -17.01
N PHE A 220 -15.70 3.00 -16.64
CA PHE A 220 -14.48 3.80 -16.57
C PHE A 220 -14.12 4.10 -15.12
N TYR A 221 -12.84 3.96 -14.80
CA TYR A 221 -12.30 4.27 -13.48
C TYR A 221 -10.85 4.73 -13.60
N MET A 222 -10.35 5.33 -12.54
CA MET A 222 -8.95 5.73 -12.44
C MET A 222 -8.28 4.81 -11.42
N GLU A 223 -7.10 4.28 -11.75
CA GLU A 223 -6.29 3.39 -10.91
C GLU A 223 -4.83 3.83 -11.03
N PHE A 224 -4.14 4.09 -9.92
CA PHE A 224 -2.75 4.62 -9.92
C PHE A 224 -2.51 5.86 -10.81
N ASN A 225 -3.49 6.77 -10.90
CA ASN A 225 -3.53 7.94 -11.82
C ASN A 225 -3.60 7.59 -13.31
N GLU A 226 -3.86 6.34 -13.67
CA GLU A 226 -4.08 5.91 -15.05
C GLU A 226 -5.59 5.71 -15.31
N PRO A 227 -6.12 6.18 -16.45
CA PRO A 227 -7.48 5.90 -16.86
C PRO A 227 -7.61 4.45 -17.30
N ASN A 228 -8.60 3.76 -16.74
CA ASN A 228 -8.91 2.37 -17.03
C ASN A 228 -10.34 2.25 -17.56
N SER A 229 -10.51 1.33 -18.50
CA SER A 229 -11.81 0.89 -19.02
C SER A 229 -11.90 -0.62 -18.85
N THR A 230 -13.05 -1.12 -18.40
CA THR A 230 -13.26 -2.57 -18.29
C THR A 230 -13.17 -3.27 -19.65
N ASP A 231 -13.52 -2.60 -20.75
CA ASP A 231 -13.39 -3.16 -22.10
C ASP A 231 -11.91 -3.28 -22.50
N ALA A 232 -11.11 -2.26 -22.19
CA ALA A 232 -9.66 -2.29 -22.43
C ALA A 232 -8.98 -3.36 -21.57
N MET A 233 -9.37 -3.47 -20.29
CA MET A 233 -8.85 -4.49 -19.39
C MET A 233 -9.26 -5.91 -19.84
N TYR A 234 -10.51 -6.10 -20.26
CA TYR A 234 -10.96 -7.36 -20.85
C TYR A 234 -10.13 -7.73 -22.08
N ALA A 235 -9.92 -6.79 -23.02
CA ALA A 235 -9.10 -7.02 -24.20
C ALA A 235 -7.64 -7.35 -23.84
N GLN A 236 -7.07 -6.68 -22.83
CA GLN A 236 -5.73 -6.96 -22.33
C GLN A 236 -5.64 -8.37 -21.73
N GLN A 237 -6.63 -8.81 -20.94
CA GLN A 237 -6.64 -10.15 -20.35
C GLN A 237 -6.71 -11.27 -21.40
N HIS A 238 -7.29 -11.00 -22.56
CA HIS A 238 -7.39 -11.93 -23.69
C HIS A 238 -6.24 -11.82 -24.68
N THR A 239 -5.30 -10.88 -24.46
CA THR A 239 -4.13 -10.73 -25.32
C THR A 239 -3.06 -11.76 -24.92
N PRO A 240 -2.59 -12.61 -25.85
CA PRO A 240 -1.54 -13.58 -25.55
C PRO A 240 -0.24 -12.91 -25.13
N VAL A 241 0.40 -13.40 -24.06
CA VAL A 241 1.67 -12.89 -23.54
C VAL A 241 2.59 -14.06 -23.19
N ASP A 242 3.81 -14.07 -23.72
CA ASP A 242 4.84 -15.03 -23.33
C ASP A 242 5.65 -14.51 -22.13
N PHE A 243 5.19 -14.85 -20.94
CA PHE A 243 5.91 -14.54 -19.72
C PHE A 243 7.18 -15.39 -19.52
N THR A 244 7.33 -16.52 -20.20
CA THR A 244 8.50 -17.41 -20.04
C THR A 244 9.79 -16.67 -20.39
N THR A 245 9.78 -15.98 -21.53
CA THR A 245 10.91 -15.17 -21.99
C THR A 245 11.26 -14.05 -21.00
N THR A 246 10.24 -13.40 -20.42
CA THR A 246 10.44 -12.33 -19.44
C THR A 246 10.99 -12.85 -18.12
N LEU A 247 10.44 -13.95 -17.61
CA LEU A 247 10.92 -14.62 -16.39
C LEU A 247 12.36 -15.11 -16.55
N ASP A 248 12.71 -15.71 -17.70
CA ASP A 248 14.06 -16.21 -17.97
C ASP A 248 15.11 -15.09 -17.99
N LYS A 249 14.75 -13.87 -18.44
CA LYS A 249 15.64 -12.70 -18.39
C LYS A 249 15.95 -12.23 -16.97
N LEU A 250 15.11 -12.59 -15.99
CA LEU A 250 15.23 -12.15 -14.61
C LEU A 250 15.91 -13.18 -13.69
N LEU A 251 16.39 -14.32 -14.22
CA LEU A 251 17.01 -15.38 -13.40
C LEU A 251 18.32 -14.99 -12.72
N ASP A 252 19.03 -13.99 -13.26
CA ASP A 252 20.24 -13.43 -12.63
C ASP A 252 19.91 -12.38 -11.54
N THR A 253 18.63 -12.10 -11.32
CA THR A 253 18.14 -11.25 -10.22
C THR A 253 17.78 -12.08 -8.99
N LYS A 254 17.42 -11.42 -7.89
CA LYS A 254 16.84 -12.08 -6.70
C LYS A 254 15.31 -12.02 -6.67
N VAL A 255 14.69 -11.74 -7.81
CA VAL A 255 13.23 -11.62 -7.96
C VAL A 255 12.62 -12.89 -8.53
N VAL A 256 13.29 -13.54 -9.50
CA VAL A 256 12.76 -14.74 -10.18
C VAL A 256 13.70 -15.92 -9.99
N TYR A 257 13.12 -17.07 -9.67
CA TYR A 257 13.82 -18.34 -9.51
C TYR A 257 13.20 -19.40 -10.41
N LYS A 258 13.98 -20.42 -10.78
CA LYS A 258 13.53 -21.49 -11.68
C LYS A 258 14.09 -22.85 -11.25
N GLY A 259 13.30 -23.90 -11.43
CA GLY A 259 13.74 -25.29 -11.27
C GLY A 259 12.91 -26.24 -12.13
N ASN A 260 13.51 -27.30 -12.67
CA ASN A 260 12.76 -28.30 -13.44
C ASN A 260 11.90 -29.19 -12.53
N THR A 261 12.26 -29.25 -11.25
CA THR A 261 11.52 -29.95 -10.19
C THR A 261 11.29 -29.01 -9.01
N ILE A 262 10.36 -29.36 -8.11
CA ILE A 262 10.14 -28.61 -6.86
C ILE A 262 11.40 -28.60 -5.99
N GLU A 263 12.18 -29.68 -6.00
CA GLU A 263 13.47 -29.74 -5.29
C GLU A 263 14.48 -28.73 -5.85
N GLU A 264 14.61 -28.65 -7.18
CA GLU A 264 15.49 -27.66 -7.82
C GLU A 264 15.03 -26.23 -7.54
N LEU A 265 13.72 -25.98 -7.59
CA LEU A 265 13.15 -24.67 -7.29
C LEU A 265 13.40 -24.27 -5.84
N ALA A 266 13.17 -25.17 -4.88
CA ALA A 266 13.43 -24.93 -3.46
C ALA A 266 14.89 -24.56 -3.20
N LYS A 267 15.83 -25.28 -3.82
CA LYS A 267 17.27 -24.97 -3.73
C LYS A 267 17.60 -23.62 -4.33
N ALA A 268 16.98 -23.25 -5.45
CA ALA A 268 17.19 -21.95 -6.08
C ALA A 268 16.69 -20.80 -5.19
N MET A 269 15.53 -20.97 -4.55
CA MET A 269 14.93 -20.01 -3.62
C MET A 269 15.63 -19.94 -2.25
N ASP A 270 16.51 -20.89 -1.94
CA ASP A 270 17.11 -21.10 -0.61
C ASP A 270 16.04 -21.40 0.48
N VAL A 271 15.07 -22.27 0.15
CA VAL A 271 14.04 -22.75 1.10
C VAL A 271 14.14 -24.26 1.30
N ASP A 272 13.58 -24.76 2.41
CA ASP A 272 13.57 -26.19 2.71
C ASP A 272 12.75 -26.98 1.69
N VAL A 273 13.38 -27.99 1.08
CA VAL A 273 12.80 -28.82 0.01
C VAL A 273 11.54 -29.54 0.49
N ASN A 274 11.58 -30.13 1.69
CA ASN A 274 10.46 -30.91 2.20
C ASN A 274 9.27 -30.01 2.53
N THR A 275 9.53 -28.82 3.05
CA THR A 275 8.53 -27.82 3.40
C THR A 275 7.82 -27.30 2.15
N LEU A 276 8.57 -26.91 1.11
CA LEU A 276 7.95 -26.50 -0.16
C LEU A 276 7.16 -27.63 -0.80
N GLN A 277 7.71 -28.85 -0.83
CA GLN A 277 7.01 -30.01 -1.38
C GLN A 277 5.71 -30.31 -0.62
N ALA A 278 5.69 -30.17 0.70
CA ALA A 278 4.49 -30.34 1.52
C ALA A 278 3.42 -29.29 1.17
N SER A 279 3.81 -28.02 0.98
CA SER A 279 2.92 -26.94 0.54
C SER A 279 2.29 -27.23 -0.83
N VAL A 280 3.11 -27.65 -1.81
CA VAL A 280 2.64 -28.04 -3.15
C VAL A 280 1.65 -29.21 -3.07
N ASN A 281 1.95 -30.23 -2.26
CA ASN A 281 1.08 -31.39 -2.10
C ASN A 281 -0.26 -31.01 -1.46
N GLN A 282 -0.24 -30.22 -0.38
CA GLN A 282 -1.44 -29.75 0.30
C GLN A 282 -2.34 -28.96 -0.65
N TYR A 283 -1.75 -28.02 -1.39
CA TYR A 283 -2.47 -27.17 -2.33
C TYR A 283 -3.10 -27.96 -3.49
N ASN A 284 -2.32 -28.84 -4.14
CA ASN A 284 -2.86 -29.69 -5.22
C ASN A 284 -3.90 -30.70 -4.71
N GLN A 285 -3.76 -31.19 -3.48
CA GLN A 285 -4.77 -32.05 -2.85
C GLN A 285 -6.08 -31.29 -2.61
N ALA A 286 -6.02 -30.03 -2.19
CA ALA A 286 -7.20 -29.19 -2.05
C ALA A 286 -7.93 -29.05 -3.39
N ILE A 287 -7.20 -28.78 -4.48
CA ILE A 287 -7.77 -28.72 -5.83
C ILE A 287 -8.41 -30.06 -6.22
N ALA A 288 -7.69 -31.16 -6.04
CA ALA A 288 -8.17 -32.49 -6.44
C ALA A 288 -9.41 -32.96 -5.67
N THR A 289 -9.54 -32.55 -4.40
CA THR A 289 -10.67 -32.92 -3.53
C THR A 289 -11.82 -31.91 -3.57
N GLY A 290 -11.56 -30.70 -4.06
CA GLY A 290 -12.51 -29.59 -4.02
C GLY A 290 -12.65 -28.95 -2.63
N HIS A 291 -11.71 -29.20 -1.71
CA HIS A 291 -11.77 -28.72 -0.34
C HIS A 291 -10.38 -28.37 0.21
N ASP A 292 -10.18 -27.13 0.66
CA ASP A 292 -8.96 -26.70 1.36
C ASP A 292 -9.19 -26.65 2.88
N ASP A 293 -8.80 -27.72 3.58
CA ASP A 293 -8.89 -27.80 5.05
C ASP A 293 -7.99 -26.77 5.76
N ALA A 294 -6.95 -26.26 5.10
CA ALA A 294 -5.96 -25.40 5.74
C ALA A 294 -6.40 -23.93 5.78
N TYR A 295 -6.92 -23.42 4.65
CA TYR A 295 -7.24 -21.99 4.51
C TYR A 295 -8.64 -21.71 3.97
N ALA A 296 -9.46 -22.75 3.75
CA ALA A 296 -10.81 -22.63 3.19
C ALA A 296 -10.88 -21.91 1.84
N ALA A 297 -9.77 -21.95 1.08
CA ALA A 297 -9.67 -21.35 -0.23
C ALA A 297 -10.72 -21.90 -1.20
N ASN A 298 -11.22 -21.05 -2.09
CA ASN A 298 -12.10 -21.50 -3.16
C ASN A 298 -11.29 -22.28 -4.21
N THR A 299 -11.25 -23.60 -4.05
CA THR A 299 -10.42 -24.50 -4.85
C THR A 299 -10.73 -24.49 -6.35
N SER A 300 -11.91 -24.02 -6.76
CA SER A 300 -12.25 -23.90 -8.19
C SER A 300 -11.54 -22.73 -8.88
N ARG A 301 -10.95 -21.81 -8.11
CA ARG A 301 -10.19 -20.65 -8.63
C ARG A 301 -8.68 -20.91 -8.64
N LEU A 302 -8.21 -21.84 -7.82
CA LEU A 302 -6.79 -22.13 -7.65
C LEU A 302 -6.13 -22.67 -8.92
N VAL A 303 -4.86 -22.32 -9.13
CA VAL A 303 -4.06 -22.77 -10.29
C VAL A 303 -3.11 -23.90 -9.89
N GLU A 304 -3.28 -25.08 -10.47
CA GLU A 304 -2.46 -26.28 -10.17
C GLU A 304 -0.95 -26.09 -10.40
N VAL A 305 -0.14 -26.80 -9.59
CA VAL A 305 1.33 -26.83 -9.70
C VAL A 305 1.79 -28.28 -9.91
N LYS A 306 1.96 -28.72 -11.16
CA LYS A 306 2.17 -30.13 -11.54
C LYS A 306 3.25 -30.39 -12.60
N GLU A 307 3.51 -29.45 -13.51
CA GLU A 307 4.36 -29.59 -14.68
C GLU A 307 5.49 -28.55 -14.72
N GLY A 308 6.71 -29.01 -14.40
CA GLY A 308 7.93 -28.22 -14.54
C GLY A 308 8.27 -27.85 -16.00
N PRO A 309 9.16 -26.87 -16.23
CA PRO A 309 9.87 -26.10 -15.20
C PRO A 309 8.94 -25.18 -14.41
N TYR A 310 9.24 -25.03 -13.13
CA TYR A 310 8.56 -24.16 -12.21
C TYR A 310 9.34 -22.85 -12.07
N TYR A 311 8.60 -21.77 -11.87
CA TYR A 311 9.12 -20.46 -11.53
C TYR A 311 8.62 -20.04 -10.15
N ALA A 312 9.41 -19.23 -9.45
CA ALA A 312 8.96 -18.51 -8.27
C ALA A 312 9.26 -17.03 -8.47
N VAL A 313 8.25 -16.18 -8.32
CA VAL A 313 8.42 -14.72 -8.34
C VAL A 313 8.27 -14.19 -6.92
N LYS A 314 9.28 -13.47 -6.45
CA LYS A 314 9.36 -12.93 -5.10
C LYS A 314 8.71 -11.56 -5.03
N TYR A 315 7.82 -11.37 -4.07
CA TYR A 315 7.18 -10.09 -3.78
C TYR A 315 7.31 -9.69 -2.32
N VAL A 316 7.32 -8.39 -2.05
CA VAL A 316 7.25 -7.79 -0.71
C VAL A 316 5.91 -7.09 -0.51
N ALA A 317 5.49 -6.94 0.75
CA ALA A 317 4.31 -6.14 1.09
C ALA A 317 4.51 -4.68 0.65
N ARG A 318 3.59 -4.12 -0.12
CA ARG A 318 3.65 -2.70 -0.47
C ARG A 318 3.09 -1.87 0.69
N ASN A 319 3.92 -1.00 1.25
CA ASN A 319 3.58 -0.10 2.34
C ASN A 319 3.32 1.31 1.79
N LEU A 320 2.07 1.77 1.83
CA LEU A 320 1.69 3.11 1.36
C LEU A 320 2.03 4.21 2.38
N GLY A 321 2.10 3.87 3.67
CA GLY A 321 2.35 4.82 4.75
C GLY A 321 1.77 4.37 6.09
N THR A 322 1.72 5.29 7.04
CA THR A 322 1.24 5.02 8.42
C THR A 322 -0.04 5.78 8.69
N LEU A 323 -0.88 5.24 9.57
CA LEU A 323 -2.23 5.74 9.84
C LEU A 323 -2.36 6.23 11.28
N GLY A 324 -1.96 7.49 11.48
CA GLY A 324 -2.13 8.21 12.74
C GLY A 324 -0.82 8.54 13.44
N GLY A 325 -0.93 8.76 14.74
CA GLY A 325 0.14 9.23 15.61
C GLY A 325 -0.43 10.17 16.68
N ILE A 326 -1.29 11.10 16.28
CA ILE A 326 -1.85 12.14 17.15
C ILE A 326 -3.27 11.76 17.57
N ARG A 327 -3.56 11.76 18.87
CA ARG A 327 -4.92 11.58 19.36
C ARG A 327 -5.76 12.83 19.13
N ILE A 328 -6.94 12.64 18.56
CA ILE A 328 -7.92 13.70 18.33
C ILE A 328 -9.31 13.34 18.87
N ASN A 329 -10.18 14.34 19.05
CA ASN A 329 -11.62 14.15 19.23
C ASN A 329 -12.37 14.30 17.89
N GLU A 330 -13.71 14.22 17.92
CA GLU A 330 -14.59 14.35 16.76
C GLU A 330 -14.53 15.74 16.08
N ASN A 331 -14.01 16.75 16.78
CA ASN A 331 -13.82 18.11 16.26
C ASN A 331 -12.39 18.33 15.72
N MET A 332 -11.62 17.26 15.53
CA MET A 332 -10.22 17.25 15.07
C MET A 332 -9.25 18.00 16.01
N GLN A 333 -9.68 18.30 17.23
CA GLN A 333 -8.83 18.94 18.24
C GLN A 333 -7.87 17.89 18.81
N VAL A 334 -6.60 18.26 18.96
CA VAL A 334 -5.60 17.39 19.57
C VAL A 334 -5.88 17.24 21.06
N LEU A 335 -5.87 16.00 21.53
CA LEU A 335 -6.02 15.66 22.94
C LEU A 335 -4.66 15.36 23.56
N ASP A 336 -4.46 15.74 24.82
CA ASP A 336 -3.30 15.33 25.60
C ASP A 336 -3.44 13.88 26.11
N LYS A 337 -2.46 13.44 26.91
CA LYS A 337 -2.43 12.10 27.50
C LYS A 337 -3.63 11.79 28.42
N ASP A 338 -4.22 12.82 29.02
CA ASP A 338 -5.34 12.76 29.96
C ASP A 338 -6.68 13.09 29.28
N PHE A 339 -6.70 13.12 27.94
CA PHE A 339 -7.86 13.40 27.09
C PHE A 339 -8.39 14.84 27.16
N ASN A 340 -7.59 15.79 27.66
CA ASN A 340 -7.95 17.21 27.60
C ASN A 340 -7.54 17.82 26.26
N VAL A 341 -8.33 18.79 25.78
CA VAL A 341 -8.02 19.53 24.55
C VAL A 341 -6.79 20.40 24.73
N ILE A 342 -5.82 20.25 23.82
CA ILE A 342 -4.72 21.21 23.64
C ILE A 342 -5.27 22.39 22.83
N LYS A 343 -5.63 23.48 23.51
CA LYS A 343 -6.31 24.64 22.92
C LYS A 343 -5.56 25.18 21.69
N GLY A 344 -6.28 25.30 20.58
CA GLY A 344 -5.75 25.82 19.32
C GLY A 344 -4.92 24.83 18.50
N LEU A 345 -4.78 23.56 18.92
CA LEU A 345 -4.04 22.54 18.17
C LEU A 345 -4.99 21.51 17.56
N TYR A 346 -4.82 21.24 16.27
CA TYR A 346 -5.63 20.30 15.49
C TYR A 346 -4.73 19.36 14.69
N ALA A 347 -5.24 18.19 14.32
CA ALA A 347 -4.57 17.27 13.41
C ALA A 347 -5.56 16.63 12.43
N ALA A 348 -5.09 16.35 11.20
CA ALA A 348 -5.89 15.80 10.12
C ALA A 348 -5.10 14.78 9.29
N GLY A 349 -5.81 14.00 8.48
CA GLY A 349 -5.21 13.04 7.56
C GLY A 349 -4.40 11.95 8.28
N ALA A 350 -3.27 11.57 7.69
CA ALA A 350 -2.44 10.47 8.19
C ALA A 350 -1.70 10.80 9.51
N ASP A 351 -1.67 12.06 9.96
CA ASP A 351 -1.14 12.41 11.28
C ASP A 351 -2.13 12.03 12.39
N ALA A 352 -3.43 12.08 12.09
CA ALA A 352 -4.51 11.88 13.05
C ALA A 352 -4.82 10.39 13.24
N GLY A 353 -4.72 9.91 14.48
CA GLY A 353 -5.11 8.56 14.86
C GLY A 353 -6.56 8.48 15.33
N GLY A 354 -7.13 7.27 15.28
CA GLY A 354 -8.47 6.96 15.81
C GLY A 354 -9.52 6.65 14.75
N MET A 355 -9.33 7.08 13.49
CA MET A 355 -10.19 6.67 12.37
C MET A 355 -9.98 5.20 12.01
N TYR A 356 -8.72 4.78 11.94
CA TYR A 356 -8.33 3.41 11.63
C TYR A 356 -8.14 2.62 12.92
N GLY A 357 -8.63 1.38 12.91
CA GLY A 357 -8.49 0.43 14.02
C GLY A 357 -7.08 -0.14 14.10
N LYS A 358 -6.96 -1.46 14.00
CA LYS A 358 -5.65 -2.15 14.00
C LYS A 358 -5.10 -2.44 12.61
N ALA A 359 -5.87 -2.17 11.56
CA ALA A 359 -5.52 -2.43 10.18
C ALA A 359 -6.12 -1.34 9.30
N TYR A 360 -5.58 -1.24 8.07
CA TYR A 360 -6.20 -0.46 7.02
C TYR A 360 -7.53 -1.10 6.57
N VAL A 361 -8.36 -0.32 5.88
CA VAL A 361 -9.67 -0.77 5.42
C VAL A 361 -9.57 -1.60 4.14
N ASP A 362 -10.45 -2.58 3.97
CA ASP A 362 -10.59 -3.42 2.76
C ASP A 362 -11.38 -2.71 1.64
N PHE A 363 -11.31 -1.38 1.60
CA PHE A 363 -11.84 -0.59 0.48
C PHE A 363 -10.88 0.52 0.14
N GLU A 364 -10.79 0.82 -1.14
CA GLU A 364 -9.85 1.81 -1.63
C GLU A 364 -10.35 3.25 -1.42
N GLY A 365 -9.42 4.19 -1.26
CA GLY A 365 -9.73 5.60 -1.04
C GLY A 365 -10.04 5.99 0.42
N GLY A 366 -10.01 5.06 1.37
CA GLY A 366 -10.25 5.35 2.80
C GLY A 366 -9.39 6.49 3.35
N THR A 367 -8.06 6.44 3.14
CA THR A 367 -7.13 7.49 3.58
C THR A 367 -7.38 8.83 2.92
N LEU A 368 -7.68 8.82 1.62
CA LEU A 368 -8.00 10.03 0.86
C LEU A 368 -9.28 10.69 1.37
N GLY A 369 -10.34 9.89 1.56
CA GLY A 369 -11.62 10.36 2.10
C GLY A 369 -11.47 10.95 3.50
N PHE A 370 -10.67 10.31 4.36
CA PHE A 370 -10.37 10.85 5.68
C PHE A 370 -9.55 12.13 5.60
N ALA A 371 -8.55 12.23 4.72
CA ALA A 371 -7.74 13.44 4.56
C ALA A 371 -8.57 14.66 4.16
N TYR A 372 -9.45 14.54 3.16
CA TYR A 372 -10.36 15.63 2.77
C TYR A 372 -11.33 16.02 3.88
N THR A 373 -11.95 15.01 4.51
CA THR A 373 -12.99 15.24 5.52
C THR A 373 -12.39 15.85 6.78
N SER A 374 -11.34 15.24 7.33
CA SER A 374 -10.67 15.73 8.54
C SER A 374 -10.01 17.08 8.33
N GLY A 375 -9.40 17.33 7.17
CA GLY A 375 -8.80 18.63 6.85
C GLY A 375 -9.85 19.75 6.84
N ARG A 376 -11.01 19.51 6.22
CA ARG A 376 -12.13 20.44 6.24
C ARG A 376 -12.67 20.68 7.65
N LEU A 377 -12.93 19.61 8.41
CA LEU A 377 -13.45 19.70 9.78
C LEU A 377 -12.47 20.44 10.70
N ALA A 378 -11.17 20.17 10.59
CA ALA A 378 -10.15 20.87 11.35
C ALA A 378 -10.11 22.37 11.00
N GLY A 379 -10.21 22.72 9.71
CA GLY A 379 -10.28 24.11 9.26
C GLY A 379 -11.52 24.85 9.79
N GLU A 380 -12.71 24.25 9.67
CA GLU A 380 -13.97 24.82 10.16
C GLU A 380 -13.94 25.00 11.69
N GLN A 381 -13.47 24.00 12.43
CA GLN A 381 -13.38 24.07 13.88
C GLN A 381 -12.32 25.09 14.34
N ALA A 382 -11.14 25.12 13.72
CA ALA A 382 -10.11 26.10 14.03
C ALA A 382 -10.62 27.54 13.82
N ALA A 383 -11.34 27.79 12.72
CA ALA A 383 -11.93 29.09 12.45
C ALA A 383 -13.03 29.47 13.45
N LYS A 384 -13.76 28.50 14.00
CA LYS A 384 -14.78 28.71 15.02
C LYS A 384 -14.16 29.04 16.39
N ASP A 385 -13.11 28.35 16.79
CA ASP A 385 -12.50 28.48 18.11
C ASP A 385 -11.68 29.78 18.29
N ILE A 386 -11.28 30.43 17.19
CA ILE A 386 -10.48 31.67 17.24
C ILE A 386 -11.28 32.97 17.11
N LYS A 387 -12.57 32.86 16.74
CA LYS A 387 -13.55 33.95 16.75
C LYS A 387 -14.02 34.22 18.17
#